data_AF-A0A2S7XU38-F1
#
_entry.id   AF-A0A2S7XU38-F1
#
_cell.length_a   1.000
_cell.length_b   1.000
_cell.length_c   1.000
_cell.angle_alpha   90.00
_cell.angle_beta   90.00
_cell.angle_gamma   90.00
#
_symmetry.space_group_name_H-M   'P 1'
#
loop_
_entity.id
_entity.type
_entity.pdbx_description
1 polymer ?
#
loop_
_entity_poly.entity_id
_entity_poly.type
_entity_poly.pdbx_seq_one_letter_code
_entity_poly.pdbx_strand_id
1 'polypeptide(L)'
;MILLTESCIFQHFLVFENRSMSTLDELLQQQEILQQEIDAARKLERRSKIKELRASLEKYALTAEDVFPQLKPKTPVKPPLPPKYRDPNSGKTWSGAGRAPWWMKGRNYDDFLIEPSSECQSSEDHNHS
;
A
#
# COMPACT_ATOMS: atom_id res chain seq x y z
N MET A 1 -16.22 -45.99 20.72
CA MET A 1 -16.55 -44.87 19.81
C MET A 1 -17.92 -44.24 20.08
N ILE A 2 -18.58 -44.50 21.22
CA ILE A 2 -19.83 -43.80 21.61
C ILE A 2 -19.59 -42.87 22.83
N LEU A 3 -18.54 -43.12 23.62
CA LEU A 3 -18.23 -42.35 24.84
C LEU A 3 -17.48 -41.01 24.62
N LEU A 4 -17.00 -40.75 23.39
CA LEU A 4 -16.30 -39.49 23.06
C LEU A 4 -17.26 -38.38 22.58
N THR A 5 -18.47 -38.74 22.14
CA THR A 5 -19.47 -37.79 21.64
C THR A 5 -20.33 -37.20 22.77
N GLU A 6 -20.60 -37.97 23.83
CA GLU A 6 -21.36 -37.48 24.99
C GLU A 6 -20.55 -36.47 25.82
N SER A 7 -19.23 -36.68 25.94
CA SER A 7 -18.34 -35.72 26.60
C SER A 7 -18.23 -34.40 25.83
N CYS A 8 -18.30 -34.43 24.49
CA CYS A 8 -18.30 -33.23 23.63
C CYS A 8 -19.61 -32.42 23.73
N ILE A 9 -20.75 -33.09 23.88
CA ILE A 9 -22.06 -32.45 24.03
C ILE A 9 -22.20 -31.83 25.43
N PHE A 10 -21.70 -32.50 26.47
CA PHE A 10 -21.75 -32.00 27.85
C PHE A 10 -20.81 -30.81 28.10
N GLN A 11 -19.63 -30.79 27.46
CA GLN A 11 -18.70 -29.66 27.55
C GLN A 11 -19.28 -28.39 26.91
N HIS A 12 -20.03 -28.54 25.80
CA HIS A 12 -20.67 -27.42 25.11
C HIS A 12 -21.89 -26.88 25.88
N PHE A 13 -22.61 -27.75 26.60
CA PHE A 13 -23.75 -27.37 27.44
C PHE A 13 -23.30 -26.56 28.67
N LEU A 14 -22.20 -26.95 29.33
CA LEU A 14 -21.69 -26.25 30.53
C LEU A 14 -21.05 -24.89 30.24
N VAL A 15 -20.49 -24.66 29.05
CA VAL A 15 -19.95 -23.33 28.67
C VAL A 15 -21.07 -22.34 28.32
N PHE A 16 -22.19 -22.83 27.79
CA PHE A 16 -23.31 -21.98 27.38
C PHE A 16 -24.19 -21.54 28.56
N GLU A 17 -24.39 -22.39 29.56
CA GLU A 17 -25.31 -22.14 30.68
C GLU A 17 -24.76 -21.15 31.73
N ASN A 18 -23.43 -20.98 31.81
CA ASN A 18 -22.77 -20.06 32.75
C ASN A 18 -22.73 -18.59 32.27
N ARG A 19 -23.21 -18.28 31.05
CA ARG A 19 -23.22 -16.92 30.50
C ARG A 19 -24.29 -16.02 31.16
N SER A 20 -25.30 -16.62 31.80
CA SER A 20 -26.53 -15.97 32.26
C SER A 20 -26.40 -15.15 33.56
N MET A 21 -25.29 -15.23 34.29
CA MET A 21 -25.05 -14.42 35.51
C MET A 21 -23.66 -13.76 35.54
N SER A 22 -23.16 -13.34 34.38
CA SER A 22 -21.93 -12.53 34.29
C SER A 22 -22.26 -11.03 34.30
N THR A 23 -21.41 -10.24 34.95
CA THR A 23 -21.56 -8.78 34.98
C THR A 23 -21.14 -8.16 33.65
N LEU A 24 -21.56 -6.92 33.35
CA LEU A 24 -21.19 -6.25 32.10
C LEU A 24 -19.67 -6.18 31.89
N ASP A 25 -18.93 -5.84 32.94
CA ASP A 25 -17.46 -5.73 32.88
C ASP A 25 -16.79 -7.07 32.59
N GLU A 26 -17.32 -8.16 33.17
CA GLU A 26 -16.85 -9.51 32.92
C GLU A 26 -17.11 -9.96 31.47
N LEU A 27 -18.28 -9.63 30.91
CA LEU A 27 -18.60 -9.91 29.51
C LEU A 27 -17.67 -9.15 28.54
N LEU A 28 -17.32 -7.91 28.86
CA LEU A 28 -16.39 -7.11 28.06
C LEU A 28 -14.96 -7.70 28.13
N GLN A 29 -14.52 -8.13 29.31
CA GLN A 29 -13.22 -8.79 29.45
C GLN A 29 -13.16 -10.10 28.66
N GLN A 30 -14.22 -10.93 28.73
CA GLN A 30 -14.31 -12.16 27.94
C GLN A 30 -14.30 -11.88 26.43
N GLN A 31 -14.95 -10.80 25.99
CA GLN A 31 -14.92 -10.38 24.58
C GLN A 31 -13.50 -10.06 24.13
N GLU A 32 -12.74 -9.30 24.93
CA GLU A 32 -11.37 -8.93 24.58
C GLU A 32 -10.46 -10.16 24.44
N ILE A 33 -10.56 -11.10 25.38
CA ILE A 33 -9.80 -12.35 25.36
C ILE A 33 -10.11 -13.15 24.09
N LEU A 34 -11.40 -13.37 23.81
CA LEU A 34 -11.82 -14.09 22.61
C LEU A 34 -11.37 -13.38 21.33
N GLN A 35 -11.41 -12.05 21.31
CA GLN A 35 -10.96 -11.27 20.15
C GLN A 35 -9.45 -11.42 19.92
N GLN A 36 -8.64 -11.41 20.98
CA GLN A 36 -7.20 -11.66 20.89
C GLN A 36 -6.90 -13.07 20.38
N GLU A 37 -7.63 -14.08 20.86
CA GLU A 37 -7.51 -15.46 20.39
C GLU A 37 -7.88 -15.60 18.91
N ILE A 38 -9.01 -15.01 18.49
CA ILE A 38 -9.43 -14.97 17.09
C ILE A 38 -8.35 -14.35 16.21
N ASP A 39 -7.75 -13.23 16.64
CA ASP A 39 -6.75 -12.54 15.85
C ASP A 39 -5.41 -13.30 15.81
N ALA A 40 -5.05 -14.01 16.88
CA ALA A 40 -3.91 -14.92 16.89
C ALA A 40 -4.12 -16.09 15.92
N ALA A 41 -5.30 -16.73 15.95
CA ALA A 41 -5.67 -17.80 15.04
C ALA A 41 -5.65 -17.33 13.57
N ARG A 42 -6.28 -16.19 13.28
CA ARG A 42 -6.27 -15.58 11.93
C ARG A 42 -4.86 -15.30 11.42
N LYS A 43 -3.95 -14.82 12.29
CA LYS A 43 -2.55 -14.58 11.90
C LYS A 43 -1.85 -15.88 11.53
N LEU A 44 -2.06 -16.95 12.31
CA LEU A 44 -1.49 -18.26 12.03
C LEU A 44 -2.01 -18.84 10.71
N GLU A 45 -3.34 -18.87 10.54
CA GLU A 45 -3.97 -19.37 9.31
C GLU A 45 -3.53 -18.59 8.09
N ARG A 46 -3.50 -17.25 8.17
CA ARG A 46 -3.03 -16.39 7.08
C ARG A 46 -1.59 -16.72 6.70
N ARG A 47 -0.69 -16.89 7.68
CA ARG A 47 0.71 -17.26 7.42
C ARG A 47 0.82 -18.62 6.72
N SER A 48 0.06 -19.61 7.19
CA SER A 48 0.01 -20.94 6.57
C SER A 48 -0.51 -20.88 5.14
N LYS A 49 -1.59 -20.15 4.89
CA LYS A 49 -2.14 -20.00 3.54
C LYS A 49 -1.21 -19.25 2.60
N ILE A 50 -0.54 -18.19 3.08
CA ILE A 50 0.49 -17.50 2.30
C ILE A 50 1.63 -18.45 1.90
N LYS A 51 2.06 -19.34 2.80
CA LYS A 51 3.10 -20.33 2.50
C LYS A 51 2.64 -21.32 1.42
N GLU A 52 1.42 -21.83 1.53
CA GLU A 52 0.81 -22.74 0.54
C GLU A 52 0.66 -22.07 -0.83
N LEU A 53 0.19 -20.81 -0.85
CA LEU A 53 0.09 -20.03 -2.07
C LEU A 53 1.46 -19.83 -2.71
N ARG A 54 2.49 -19.46 -1.94
CA ARG A 54 3.86 -19.30 -2.47
C ARG A 54 4.40 -20.60 -3.08
N ALA A 55 4.20 -21.74 -2.42
CA ALA A 55 4.59 -23.04 -2.96
C ALA A 55 3.84 -23.37 -4.26
N SER A 56 2.56 -23.00 -4.35
CA SER A 56 1.77 -23.18 -5.57
C SER A 56 2.25 -22.26 -6.70
N LEU A 57 2.55 -20.98 -6.40
CA LEU A 57 3.10 -20.04 -7.37
C LEU A 57 4.43 -20.54 -7.94
N GLU A 58 5.32 -21.07 -7.09
CA GLU A 58 6.60 -21.62 -7.52
C GLU A 58 6.43 -22.91 -8.35
N LYS A 59 5.56 -23.83 -7.92
CA LYS A 59 5.30 -25.10 -8.63
C LYS A 59 4.80 -24.89 -10.05
N TYR A 60 3.98 -23.87 -10.28
CA TYR A 60 3.37 -23.59 -11.58
C TYR A 60 4.06 -22.43 -12.30
N ALA A 61 5.17 -21.91 -11.78
CA ALA A 61 5.89 -20.74 -12.31
C ALA A 61 4.97 -19.53 -12.58
N LEU A 62 4.00 -19.31 -11.70
CA LEU A 62 3.00 -18.24 -11.84
C LEU A 62 3.61 -16.89 -11.44
N THR A 63 3.38 -15.88 -12.27
CA THR A 63 3.79 -14.51 -12.01
C THR A 63 2.65 -13.71 -11.37
N ALA A 64 2.97 -12.53 -10.83
CA ALA A 64 1.95 -11.62 -10.31
C ALA A 64 0.93 -11.21 -11.38
N GLU A 65 1.30 -11.23 -12.66
CA GLU A 65 0.42 -10.91 -13.79
C GLU A 65 -0.63 -12.00 -14.02
N ASP A 66 -0.26 -13.26 -13.81
CA ASP A 66 -1.17 -14.42 -13.92
C ASP A 66 -2.19 -14.46 -12.78
N VAL A 67 -1.80 -13.98 -11.60
CA VAL A 67 -2.64 -13.94 -10.38
C VAL A 67 -3.49 -12.68 -10.32
N PHE A 68 -2.98 -11.55 -10.83
CA PHE A 68 -3.63 -10.23 -10.79
C PHE A 68 -3.72 -9.61 -12.20
N PRO A 69 -4.54 -10.16 -13.11
CA PRO A 69 -4.59 -9.73 -14.51
C PRO A 69 -5.10 -8.29 -14.74
N GLN A 70 -5.67 -7.65 -13.71
CA GLN A 70 -6.34 -6.35 -13.80
C GLN A 70 -5.41 -5.14 -13.50
N LEU A 71 -4.14 -5.35 -13.13
CA LEU A 71 -3.24 -4.29 -12.66
C LEU A 71 -2.43 -3.58 -13.77
N LYS A 72 -2.82 -3.64 -15.04
CA LYS A 72 -2.14 -2.84 -16.07
C LYS A 72 -2.36 -1.35 -15.75
N PRO A 73 -1.31 -0.55 -15.41
CA PRO A 73 -1.48 0.89 -15.40
C PRO A 73 -1.86 1.30 -16.82
N LYS A 74 -3.10 1.77 -17.01
CA LYS A 74 -3.49 2.47 -18.22
C LYS A 74 -2.58 3.69 -18.32
N THR A 75 -1.69 3.66 -19.31
CA THR A 75 -0.75 4.70 -19.72
C THR A 75 0.56 4.79 -18.92
N PRO A 76 1.73 4.76 -19.61
CA PRO A 76 2.98 5.17 -19.00
C PRO A 76 2.88 6.66 -18.62
N VAL A 77 3.15 6.98 -17.36
CA VAL A 77 3.33 8.36 -16.90
C VAL A 77 4.56 8.90 -17.64
N LYS A 78 4.34 9.71 -18.68
CA LYS A 78 5.44 10.36 -19.39
C LYS A 78 6.22 11.21 -18.37
N PRO A 79 7.57 11.19 -18.40
CA PRO A 79 8.36 12.02 -17.52
C PRO A 79 7.96 13.50 -17.69
N PRO A 80 7.90 14.28 -16.61
CA PRO A 80 7.58 15.69 -16.70
C PRO A 80 8.57 16.39 -17.63
N LEU A 81 8.06 17.18 -18.57
CA LEU A 81 8.90 17.95 -19.50
C LEU A 81 9.79 18.93 -18.72
N PRO A 82 11.02 19.19 -19.19
CA PRO A 82 11.90 20.18 -18.58
C PRO A 82 11.21 21.56 -18.54
N PRO A 83 11.45 22.36 -17.49
CA PRO A 83 10.89 23.71 -17.38
C PRO A 83 11.44 24.59 -18.49
N LYS A 84 10.55 25.24 -19.25
CA LYS A 84 10.89 26.14 -20.36
C LYS A 84 10.84 27.62 -19.93
N TYR A 85 9.98 27.94 -18.97
CA TYR A 85 9.76 29.30 -18.48
C TYR A 85 9.94 29.39 -16.96
N ARG A 86 10.46 30.51 -16.45
CA ARG A 86 10.62 30.81 -15.01
C ARG A 86 10.11 32.22 -14.68
N ASP A 87 9.33 32.33 -13.61
CA ASP A 87 8.89 33.62 -13.07
C ASP A 87 10.07 34.32 -12.35
N PRO A 88 10.48 35.54 -12.77
CA PRO A 88 11.56 36.28 -12.11
C PRO A 88 11.23 36.69 -10.67
N ASN A 89 9.94 36.82 -10.33
CA ASN A 89 9.53 37.32 -9.02
C ASN A 89 9.31 36.20 -7.99
N SER A 90 8.77 35.05 -8.41
CA SER A 90 8.46 33.93 -7.51
C SER A 90 9.32 32.68 -7.71
N GLY A 91 10.12 32.63 -8.78
CA GLY A 91 10.95 31.48 -9.12
C GLY A 91 10.17 30.26 -9.63
N LYS A 92 8.84 30.35 -9.78
CA LYS A 92 8.00 29.25 -10.29
C LYS A 92 8.34 28.94 -11.75
N THR A 93 8.37 27.65 -12.09
CA THR A 93 8.71 27.20 -13.45
C THR A 93 7.51 26.58 -14.17
N TRP A 94 7.49 26.67 -15.49
CA TRP A 94 6.48 26.03 -16.35
C TRP A 94 7.13 25.44 -17.59
N SER A 95 6.77 24.19 -17.90
CA SER A 95 7.33 23.45 -19.04
C SER A 95 6.67 23.78 -20.38
N GLY A 96 5.68 24.68 -20.41
CA GLY A 96 4.87 24.96 -21.61
C GLY A 96 3.78 23.92 -21.87
N ALA A 97 3.65 22.90 -21.00
CA ALA A 97 2.59 21.90 -21.08
C ALA A 97 1.36 22.31 -20.26
N GLY A 98 0.17 22.23 -20.87
CA GLY A 98 -1.11 22.49 -20.20
C GLY A 98 -1.47 23.97 -20.12
N ARG A 99 -2.28 24.35 -19.12
CA ARG A 99 -2.77 25.72 -18.94
C ARG A 99 -1.65 26.63 -18.44
N ALA A 100 -1.45 27.77 -19.11
CA ALA A 100 -0.48 28.77 -18.70
C ALA A 100 -0.76 29.30 -17.28
N PRO A 101 0.27 29.36 -16.40
CA PRO A 101 0.20 30.01 -15.09
C PRO A 101 -0.23 31.48 -15.14
N TRP A 102 -0.79 31.97 -14.03
CA TRP A 102 -1.27 33.35 -13.90
C TRP A 102 -0.19 34.41 -14.18
N TRP A 103 1.07 34.13 -13.84
CA TRP A 103 2.21 35.03 -14.05
C TRP A 103 2.69 35.13 -15.52
N MET A 104 2.14 34.37 -16.47
CA MET A 104 2.37 34.58 -17.90
C MET A 104 1.14 35.12 -18.64
N LYS A 105 0.01 35.32 -17.94
CA LYS A 105 -1.23 35.73 -18.57
C LYS A 105 -1.16 37.20 -19.01
N GLY A 106 -1.18 37.43 -20.33
CA GLY A 106 -1.20 38.79 -20.91
C GLY A 106 0.16 39.48 -20.97
N ARG A 107 1.26 38.74 -20.80
CA ARG A 107 2.64 39.23 -20.95
C ARG A 107 3.35 38.49 -22.09
N ASN A 108 4.50 39.00 -22.53
CA ASN A 108 5.31 38.30 -23.52
C ASN A 108 5.97 37.06 -22.86
N TYR A 109 5.95 35.93 -23.56
CA TYR A 109 6.47 34.66 -23.07
C TYR A 109 7.99 34.62 -23.11
N ASP A 110 8.59 35.41 -24.00
CA ASP A 110 10.04 35.51 -24.18
C ASP A 110 10.72 36.10 -22.93
N ASP A 111 10.02 36.97 -22.19
CA ASP A 111 10.52 37.58 -20.93
C ASP A 111 10.73 36.56 -19.80
N PHE A 112 10.15 35.36 -19.93
CA PHE A 112 10.22 34.30 -18.94
C PHE A 112 11.02 33.09 -19.40
N LEU A 113 11.59 33.13 -20.61
CA LEU A 113 12.26 31.98 -21.21
C LEU A 113 13.57 31.68 -20.47
N ILE A 114 13.72 30.43 -20.05
CA ILE A 114 15.00 29.94 -19.52
C ILE A 114 15.86 29.61 -20.75
N GLU A 115 16.88 30.41 -21.05
CA GLU A 115 17.85 30.04 -22.09
C GLU A 115 18.59 28.76 -21.68
N PRO A 116 18.73 27.75 -22.57
CA PRO A 116 19.54 26.56 -22.30
C PRO A 116 21.04 26.91 -22.44
N SER A 117 21.57 27.73 -21.53
CA SER A 117 22.94 28.23 -21.59
C SER A 117 23.54 28.44 -20.20
N SER A 118 23.67 27.36 -19.40
CA SER A 118 24.76 27.16 -18.43
C SER A 118 24.61 25.84 -17.66
N GLU A 119 25.44 24.86 -18.02
CA GLU A 119 26.15 23.94 -17.12
C GLU A 119 25.43 23.39 -15.87
N CYS A 120 24.87 22.18 -16.00
CA CYS A 120 24.89 21.20 -14.91
C CYS A 120 26.28 20.56 -14.87
N GLN A 121 27.21 21.12 -14.09
CA GLN A 121 28.47 20.45 -13.81
C GLN A 121 28.18 19.21 -12.96
N SER A 122 28.19 18.07 -13.63
CA SER A 122 28.40 16.75 -13.05
C SER A 122 29.65 16.77 -12.19
N SER A 123 29.46 16.64 -10.88
CA SER A 123 30.52 16.20 -9.97
C SER A 123 30.87 14.75 -10.34
N GLU A 124 31.79 14.57 -11.28
CA GLU A 124 32.45 13.29 -11.52
C GLU A 124 33.59 13.11 -10.53
N ASP A 125 33.31 12.34 -9.47
CA ASP A 125 34.31 11.66 -8.67
C ASP A 125 35.05 10.65 -9.55
N HIS A 126 36.31 10.89 -9.94
CA HIS A 126 37.21 9.83 -10.40
C HIS A 126 38.61 9.98 -9.79
N ASN A 127 38.77 9.25 -8.69
CA ASN A 127 40.03 8.79 -8.12
C ASN A 127 40.65 7.72 -9.03
N HIS A 128 41.84 7.94 -9.61
CA HIS A 128 42.78 6.84 -9.85
C HIS A 128 44.24 7.28 -10.10
N SER A 129 45.11 6.75 -9.22
CA SER A 129 46.55 6.40 -9.31
C SER A 129 47.59 7.44 -9.72
#